data_AF-A0A2V9MS10-F1
#
_entry.id   AF-A0A2V9MS10-F1
#
_cell.length_a   1.000
_cell.length_b   1.000
_cell.length_c   1.000
_cell.angle_alpha   90.00
_cell.angle_beta   90.00
_cell.angle_gamma   90.00
#
_symmetry.space_group_name_H-M   'P 1'
#
loop_
_entity.id
_entity.type
_entity.pdbx_description
1 polymer ?
#
loop_
_entity_poly.entity_id
_entity_poly.type
_entity_poly.pdbx_seq_one_letter_code
_entity_poly.pdbx_strand_id
1 'polypeptide(L)'
;MRFPRVLKVRQSFDTAHITNIPGQVAEEMTRLGIESRIKSGDTVAVTAGSRGVANIALIIKSVVQELQRRGAHPYVIPAMGSHGGATGEGQRAVLEYYGITESSMGVPIKATMETTLVGETRQGIPVFVDNNALLAPYRRG
;
A
#
# COMPACT_ATOMS: atom_id res chain seq x y z
N MET A 1 -26.81 20.69 36.34
CA MET A 1 -25.49 20.50 35.69
C MET A 1 -25.24 21.64 34.73
N ARG A 2 -24.03 22.22 34.71
CA ARG A 2 -23.66 23.32 33.81
C ARG A 2 -22.85 22.72 32.67
N PHE A 3 -23.38 22.75 31.45
CA PHE A 3 -22.66 22.27 30.27
C PHE A 3 -21.52 23.22 29.89
N PRO A 4 -20.43 22.73 29.28
CA PRO A 4 -19.34 23.57 28.81
C PRO A 4 -19.84 24.52 27.71
N ARG A 5 -19.13 25.64 27.53
CA ARG A 5 -19.39 26.56 26.43
C ARG A 5 -19.06 25.84 25.11
N VAL A 6 -20.05 25.74 24.23
CA VAL A 6 -19.88 25.21 22.87
C VAL A 6 -19.96 26.36 21.86
N LEU A 7 -19.22 26.24 20.76
CA LEU A 7 -19.28 27.17 19.64
C LEU A 7 -19.67 26.38 18.39
N LYS A 8 -20.55 26.96 17.56
CA LYS A 8 -20.91 26.38 16.27
C LYS A 8 -19.78 26.63 15.28
N VAL A 9 -19.15 25.56 14.81
CA VAL A 9 -18.20 25.59 13.69
C VAL A 9 -18.93 25.12 12.43
N ARG A 10 -18.77 25.85 11.32
CA ARG A 10 -19.18 25.40 9.99
C ARG A 10 -17.90 25.16 9.19
N GLN A 11 -17.68 23.91 8.79
CA GLN A 11 -16.58 23.51 7.93
C GLN A 11 -17.13 23.26 6.53
N SER A 12 -16.51 23.86 5.51
CA SER A 12 -16.72 23.52 4.12
C SER A 12 -15.56 22.66 3.67
N PHE A 13 -15.84 21.51 3.08
CA PHE A 13 -14.81 20.63 2.51
C PHE A 13 -14.75 20.86 1.00
N ASP A 14 -13.56 20.71 0.43
CA ASP A 14 -13.42 20.57 -1.02
C ASP A 14 -14.10 19.25 -1.44
N THR A 15 -14.96 19.33 -2.46
CA THR A 15 -15.71 18.20 -3.01
C THR A 15 -15.09 17.66 -4.30
N ALA A 16 -13.94 18.18 -4.72
CA ALA A 16 -13.16 17.61 -5.80
C ALA A 16 -12.87 16.14 -5.53
N HIS A 17 -13.19 15.28 -6.51
CA HIS A 17 -12.99 13.85 -6.40
C HIS A 17 -12.63 13.27 -7.77
N ILE A 18 -11.90 12.16 -7.74
CA ILE A 18 -11.55 11.38 -8.93
C ILE A 18 -12.70 10.40 -9.20
N THR A 19 -13.28 10.48 -10.40
CA THR A 19 -14.38 9.60 -10.83
C THR A 19 -13.89 8.33 -11.51
N ASN A 20 -12.72 8.37 -12.16
CA ASN A 20 -12.07 7.23 -12.81
C ASN A 20 -10.74 6.90 -12.12
N ILE A 21 -10.81 6.15 -11.01
CA ILE A 21 -9.61 5.74 -10.27
C ILE A 21 -8.64 4.92 -11.13
N PRO A 22 -9.08 3.89 -11.89
CA PRO A 22 -8.14 3.12 -12.73
C PRO A 22 -7.40 3.98 -13.75
N GLY A 23 -8.10 4.91 -14.41
CA GLY A 23 -7.50 5.85 -15.36
C GLY A 23 -6.47 6.76 -14.69
N GLN A 24 -6.83 7.36 -13.55
CA GLN A 24 -5.91 8.22 -12.81
C GLN A 24 -4.66 7.48 -12.35
N VAL A 25 -4.79 6.24 -11.86
CA VAL A 25 -3.64 5.42 -11.46
C VAL A 25 -2.70 5.17 -12.64
N ALA A 26 -3.24 4.84 -13.82
CA ALA A 26 -2.44 4.64 -15.02
C ALA A 26 -1.69 5.93 -15.44
N GLU A 27 -2.39 7.08 -15.45
CA GLU A 27 -1.79 8.38 -15.76
C GLU A 27 -0.66 8.74 -14.78
N GLU A 28 -0.88 8.53 -13.49
CA GLU A 28 0.12 8.78 -12.44
C GLU A 28 1.34 7.88 -12.57
N MET A 29 1.13 6.60 -12.87
CA MET A 29 2.20 5.63 -13.10
C MET A 29 3.04 5.98 -14.34
N THR A 30 2.39 6.45 -15.42
CA THR A 30 3.08 6.98 -16.61
C THR A 30 3.86 8.24 -16.27
N ARG A 31 3.28 9.18 -15.52
CA ARG A 31 3.95 10.43 -15.09
C ARG A 31 5.20 10.16 -14.25
N LEU A 32 5.19 9.12 -13.43
CA LEU A 32 6.34 8.66 -12.65
C LEU A 32 7.43 7.99 -13.51
N GLY A 33 7.17 7.81 -14.81
CA GLY A 33 8.10 7.16 -15.74
C GLY A 33 8.33 5.69 -15.40
N ILE A 34 7.33 4.99 -14.87
CA ILE A 34 7.50 3.62 -14.37
C ILE A 34 7.89 2.64 -15.48
N GLU A 35 7.67 2.99 -16.76
CA GLU A 35 8.14 2.25 -17.95
C GLU A 35 9.66 2.14 -18.04
N SER A 36 10.37 3.22 -17.67
CA SER A 36 11.83 3.23 -17.65
C SER A 36 12.43 2.44 -16.49
N ARG A 37 11.57 2.11 -15.53
CA ARG A 37 11.92 1.48 -14.27
C ARG A 37 11.64 -0.01 -14.39
N ILE A 38 10.38 -0.40 -14.43
CA ILE A 38 9.94 -1.79 -14.34
C ILE A 38 10.04 -2.49 -15.69
N LYS A 39 10.69 -3.66 -15.71
CA LYS A 39 10.83 -4.53 -16.89
C LYS A 39 9.91 -5.73 -16.78
N SER A 40 9.55 -6.30 -17.93
CA SER A 40 8.84 -7.58 -17.97
C SER A 40 9.64 -8.66 -17.22
N GLY A 41 8.97 -9.45 -16.40
CA GLY A 41 9.54 -10.45 -15.51
C GLY A 41 9.96 -9.93 -14.12
N ASP A 42 9.98 -8.61 -13.88
CA ASP A 42 10.32 -8.07 -12.56
C ASP A 42 9.27 -8.49 -11.52
N THR A 43 9.74 -8.82 -10.32
CA THR A 43 8.88 -9.13 -9.18
C THR A 43 8.72 -7.89 -8.31
N VAL A 44 7.48 -7.46 -8.05
CA VAL A 44 7.20 -6.15 -7.43
C VAL A 44 6.29 -6.30 -6.22
N ALA A 45 6.76 -5.89 -5.03
CA ALA A 45 5.92 -5.82 -3.85
C ALA A 45 5.10 -4.51 -3.85
N VAL A 46 3.78 -4.64 -3.74
CA VAL A 46 2.84 -3.52 -3.60
C VAL A 46 2.43 -3.41 -2.14
N THR A 47 2.77 -2.30 -1.49
CA THR A 47 2.44 -2.09 -0.08
C THR A 47 0.98 -1.68 0.12
N ALA A 48 0.31 -2.30 1.10
CA ALA A 48 -1.04 -1.96 1.52
C ALA A 48 -1.06 -1.52 3.00
N GLY A 49 -1.47 -0.28 3.24
CA GLY A 49 -1.57 0.29 4.59
C GLY A 49 -2.93 0.09 5.24
N SER A 50 -3.04 0.50 6.51
CA SER A 50 -4.27 0.39 7.31
C SER A 50 -5.01 1.71 7.53
N ARG A 51 -4.57 2.80 6.88
CA ARG A 51 -5.19 4.13 7.01
C ARG A 51 -6.39 4.24 6.06
N GLY A 52 -7.45 4.89 6.54
CA GLY A 52 -8.70 5.08 5.78
C GLY A 52 -8.52 5.95 4.55
N VAL A 53 -8.14 5.34 3.43
CA VAL A 53 -8.14 5.94 2.10
C VAL A 53 -9.40 5.48 1.39
N ALA A 54 -10.19 6.42 0.88
CA ALA A 54 -11.37 6.10 0.10
C ALA A 54 -10.97 5.23 -1.10
N ASN A 55 -11.70 4.13 -1.31
CA ASN A 55 -11.49 3.21 -2.44
C ASN A 55 -10.10 2.53 -2.46
N ILE A 56 -9.45 2.33 -1.31
CA ILE A 56 -8.10 1.75 -1.21
C ILE A 56 -7.95 0.42 -1.99
N ALA A 57 -8.94 -0.48 -1.91
CA ALA A 57 -8.90 -1.74 -2.65
C ALA A 57 -8.88 -1.52 -4.16
N LEU A 58 -9.70 -0.59 -4.68
CA LEU A 58 -9.73 -0.29 -6.11
C LEU A 58 -8.40 0.32 -6.57
N ILE A 59 -7.83 1.24 -5.80
CA ILE A 59 -6.55 1.88 -6.09
C ILE A 59 -5.44 0.81 -6.18
N ILE A 60 -5.31 -0.04 -5.15
CA ILE A 60 -4.28 -1.09 -5.12
C ILE A 60 -4.48 -2.08 -6.28
N LYS A 61 -5.73 -2.49 -6.54
CA LYS A 61 -6.04 -3.34 -7.69
C LYS A 61 -5.62 -2.72 -9.01
N SER A 62 -5.87 -1.43 -9.21
CA SER A 62 -5.44 -0.71 -10.43
C SER A 62 -3.92 -0.67 -10.57
N VAL A 63 -3.18 -0.49 -9.47
CA VAL A 63 -1.71 -0.57 -9.48
C VAL A 63 -1.23 -1.97 -9.86
N VAL A 64 -1.79 -3.02 -9.24
CA VAL A 64 -1.47 -4.42 -9.56
C VAL A 64 -1.72 -4.72 -11.03
N GLN A 65 -2.85 -4.28 -11.58
CA GLN A 65 -3.21 -4.50 -12.98
C GLN A 65 -2.28 -3.75 -13.95
N GLU A 66 -1.88 -2.52 -13.64
CA GLU A 66 -0.91 -1.77 -14.45
C GLU A 66 0.46 -2.47 -14.46
N LEU A 67 0.91 -2.97 -13.32
CA LEU A 67 2.15 -3.75 -13.21
C LEU A 67 2.07 -5.05 -14.03
N GLN A 68 0.97 -5.80 -13.93
CA GLN A 68 0.74 -7.02 -14.72
C GLN A 68 0.70 -6.73 -16.23
N ARG A 69 0.05 -5.63 -16.65
CA ARG A 69 0.02 -5.21 -18.06
C ARG A 69 1.41 -4.94 -18.64
N ARG A 70 2.37 -4.58 -17.78
CA ARG A 70 3.79 -4.35 -18.14
C ARG A 70 4.64 -5.62 -18.07
N GLY A 71 4.03 -6.77 -17.75
CA GLY A 71 4.71 -8.05 -17.65
C GLY A 71 5.40 -8.32 -16.32
N ALA A 72 5.19 -7.47 -15.29
CA ALA A 72 5.71 -7.74 -13.95
C ALA A 72 4.87 -8.79 -13.20
N HIS A 73 5.44 -9.33 -12.14
CA HIS A 73 4.83 -10.30 -11.23
C HIS A 73 4.60 -9.66 -9.85
N PRO A 74 3.51 -8.87 -9.68
CA PRO A 74 3.25 -8.22 -8.42
C PRO A 74 2.67 -9.16 -7.36
N TYR A 75 2.90 -8.82 -6.10
CA TYR A 75 2.16 -9.34 -4.96
C TYR A 75 1.97 -8.23 -3.93
N VAL A 76 0.99 -8.37 -3.05
CA VAL A 76 0.68 -7.36 -2.03
C VAL A 76 1.32 -7.73 -0.70
N ILE A 77 1.84 -6.74 0.02
CA ILE A 77 2.33 -6.89 1.40
C ILE A 77 1.66 -5.87 2.33
N PRO A 78 1.35 -6.24 3.59
CA PRO A 78 0.91 -5.28 4.58
C PRO A 78 2.06 -4.35 4.99
N ALA A 79 1.77 -3.05 5.08
CA ALA A 79 2.72 -2.01 5.50
C ALA A 79 2.10 -1.13 6.59
N MET A 80 1.88 -1.71 7.76
CA MET A 80 1.01 -1.12 8.80
C MET A 80 1.54 -1.20 10.25
N GLY A 81 2.75 -1.75 10.45
CA GLY A 81 3.37 -1.81 11.77
C GLY A 81 2.56 -2.62 12.78
N SER A 82 2.23 -2.03 13.93
CA SER A 82 1.54 -2.72 15.04
C SER A 82 0.05 -2.99 14.79
N HIS A 83 -0.54 -2.49 13.70
CA HIS A 83 -1.92 -2.80 13.34
C HIS A 83 -2.12 -4.31 13.14
N GLY A 84 -3.34 -4.79 13.37
CA GLY A 84 -3.63 -6.22 13.31
C GLY A 84 -2.93 -7.02 14.41
N GLY A 85 -2.63 -6.40 15.56
CA GLY A 85 -1.98 -7.08 16.69
C GLY A 85 -0.52 -7.46 16.45
N ALA A 86 0.13 -6.87 15.44
CA ALA A 86 1.51 -7.19 15.06
C ALA A 86 1.73 -8.69 14.74
N THR A 87 0.76 -9.32 14.09
CA THR A 87 0.87 -10.67 13.52
C THR A 87 0.55 -10.67 12.04
N GLY A 88 1.11 -11.62 11.28
CA GLY A 88 0.82 -11.74 9.84
C GLY A 88 -0.67 -12.00 9.58
N GLU A 89 -1.30 -12.85 10.38
CA GLU A 89 -2.73 -13.17 10.28
C GLU A 89 -3.60 -11.96 10.60
N GLY A 90 -3.28 -11.21 11.64
CA GLY A 90 -4.07 -10.06 12.03
C GLY A 90 -3.91 -8.89 11.05
N GLN A 91 -2.71 -8.67 10.49
CA GLN A 91 -2.54 -7.71 9.41
C GLN A 91 -3.29 -8.13 8.14
N ARG A 92 -3.30 -9.42 7.80
CA ARG A 92 -4.11 -9.95 6.69
C ARG A 92 -5.60 -9.73 6.92
N ALA A 93 -6.12 -9.97 8.13
CA ALA A 93 -7.51 -9.70 8.46
C ALA A 93 -7.89 -8.21 8.33
N VAL A 94 -6.96 -7.29 8.65
CA VAL A 94 -7.16 -5.85 8.41
C VAL A 94 -7.26 -5.54 6.91
N LEU A 95 -6.42 -6.15 6.07
CA LEU A 95 -6.50 -5.99 4.62
C LEU A 95 -7.82 -6.54 4.06
N GLU A 96 -8.25 -7.71 4.53
CA GLU A 96 -9.52 -8.33 4.13
C GLU A 96 -10.71 -7.42 4.46
N TYR A 97 -10.71 -6.79 5.66
CA TYR A 97 -11.73 -5.81 6.03
C TYR A 97 -11.80 -4.60 5.08
N TYR A 98 -10.66 -4.20 4.49
CA TYR A 98 -10.62 -3.16 3.46
C TYR A 98 -10.96 -3.65 2.06
N GLY A 99 -11.35 -4.91 1.90
CA GLY A 99 -11.64 -5.52 0.60
C GLY A 99 -10.39 -5.88 -0.20
N ILE A 100 -9.23 -5.98 0.46
CA ILE A 100 -7.96 -6.38 -0.14
C ILE A 100 -7.73 -7.85 0.17
N THR A 101 -8.18 -8.70 -0.75
CA THR A 101 -8.04 -10.16 -0.71
C THR A 101 -7.33 -10.66 -1.96
N GLU A 102 -6.72 -11.85 -1.92
CA GLU A 102 -6.10 -12.44 -3.11
C GLU A 102 -7.08 -12.58 -4.28
N SER A 103 -8.34 -12.93 -3.99
CA SER A 103 -9.40 -13.02 -5.00
C SER A 103 -9.74 -11.66 -5.63
N SER A 104 -9.80 -10.60 -4.82
CA SER A 104 -10.11 -9.25 -5.31
C SER A 104 -8.95 -8.64 -6.11
N MET A 105 -7.71 -8.93 -5.71
CA MET A 105 -6.48 -8.39 -6.30
C MET A 105 -5.97 -9.21 -7.49
N GLY A 106 -6.29 -10.51 -7.53
CA GLY A 106 -5.79 -11.45 -8.55
C GLY A 106 -4.30 -11.79 -8.39
N VAL A 107 -3.72 -11.53 -7.22
CA VAL A 107 -2.31 -11.77 -6.91
C VAL A 107 -2.15 -12.20 -5.44
N PRO A 108 -1.02 -12.85 -5.08
CA PRO A 108 -0.78 -13.26 -3.71
C PRO A 108 -0.74 -12.08 -2.73
N ILE A 109 -1.18 -12.33 -1.49
CA ILE A 109 -0.96 -11.44 -0.34
C ILE A 109 0.04 -12.12 0.59
N LYS A 110 1.22 -11.53 0.76
CA LYS A 110 2.26 -12.05 1.64
C LYS A 110 2.34 -11.21 2.90
N ALA A 111 1.85 -11.75 4.01
CA ALA A 111 1.92 -11.11 5.32
C ALA A 111 2.92 -11.86 6.20
N THR A 112 3.91 -11.16 6.76
CA THR A 112 4.85 -11.70 7.73
C THR A 112 5.20 -10.61 8.76
N MET A 113 5.72 -11.04 9.90
CA MET A 113 6.36 -10.15 10.87
C MET A 113 7.89 -10.31 10.87
N GLU A 114 8.41 -11.19 10.01
CA GLU A 114 9.85 -11.37 9.87
C GLU A 114 10.48 -10.17 9.17
N THR A 115 11.54 -9.66 9.78
CA THR A 115 12.26 -8.49 9.28
C THR A 115 13.75 -8.72 9.27
N THR A 116 14.45 -8.05 8.36
CA THR A 116 15.89 -8.00 8.27
C THR A 116 16.40 -6.62 8.70
N LEU A 117 17.46 -6.58 9.52
CA LEU A 117 18.20 -5.37 9.84
C LEU A 117 18.96 -4.91 8.59
N VAL A 118 18.64 -3.73 8.06
CA VAL A 118 19.26 -3.18 6.84
C VAL A 118 20.25 -2.05 7.13
N GLY A 119 20.34 -1.61 8.37
CA GLY A 119 21.31 -0.60 8.79
C GLY A 119 20.89 0.09 10.09
N GLU A 120 21.53 1.24 10.34
CA GLU A 120 21.31 2.05 11.52
C GLU A 120 21.16 3.53 11.11
N THR A 121 20.32 4.27 11.82
CA THR A 121 20.22 5.72 11.65
C THR A 121 21.49 6.41 12.18
N ARG A 122 21.68 7.69 11.86
CA ARG A 122 22.80 8.50 12.41
C ARG A 122 22.82 8.57 13.94
N GLN A 123 21.72 8.24 14.60
CA GLN A 123 21.57 8.22 16.06
C GLN A 123 21.74 6.81 16.65
N GLY A 124 22.14 5.82 15.85
CA GLY A 124 22.32 4.43 16.30
C GLY A 124 21.03 3.62 16.45
N ILE A 125 19.90 4.12 15.95
CA ILE A 125 18.63 3.38 15.98
C ILE A 125 18.63 2.34 14.84
N PRO A 126 18.40 1.04 15.11
CA PRO A 126 18.38 0.00 14.09
C PRO A 126 17.18 0.16 13.14
N VAL A 127 17.41 -0.09 11.86
CA VAL A 127 16.40 0.00 10.79
C VAL A 127 16.11 -1.40 10.25
N PHE A 128 14.86 -1.84 10.43
CA PHE A 128 14.38 -3.13 9.96
C PHE A 128 13.46 -2.97 8.75
N VAL A 129 13.52 -3.91 7.82
CA VAL A 129 12.65 -3.98 6.65
C VAL A 129 12.01 -5.37 6.58
N ASP A 130 10.74 -5.41 6.19
CA ASP A 130 9.99 -6.64 5.94
C ASP A 130 10.72 -7.56 4.94
N ASN A 131 10.78 -8.85 5.25
CA ASN A 131 11.49 -9.83 4.42
C ASN A 131 10.87 -9.97 3.03
N ASN A 132 9.55 -9.92 2.89
CA ASN A 132 8.92 -9.97 1.57
C ASN A 132 9.28 -8.72 0.77
N ALA A 133 9.31 -7.54 1.37
CA ALA A 133 9.73 -6.32 0.68
C ALA A 133 11.16 -6.45 0.10
N LEU A 134 12.09 -7.06 0.82
CA LEU A 134 13.47 -7.30 0.35
C LEU A 134 13.55 -8.37 -0.76
N LEU A 135 12.65 -9.35 -0.75
CA LEU A 135 12.56 -10.42 -1.75
C LEU A 135 11.85 -10.00 -3.04
N ALA A 136 11.46 -8.73 -3.20
CA ALA A 136 11.01 -8.16 -4.46
C ALA A 136 12.14 -7.38 -5.15
N PRO A 137 13.14 -8.05 -5.76
CA PRO A 137 14.15 -7.36 -6.55
C PRO A 137 13.49 -6.84 -7.83
N TYR A 138 13.06 -5.59 -7.79
CA TYR A 138 12.89 -4.78 -8.99
C TYR A 138 14.26 -4.14 -9.29
N ARG A 139 14.81 -4.38 -10.48
CA ARG A 139 16.14 -3.85 -10.87
C ARG A 139 16.09 -2.32 -10.87
N ARG A 140 16.71 -1.68 -9.88
CA ARG A 140 17.14 -0.28 -10.05
C ARG A 140 18.19 -0.29 -11.16
N GLY A 141 17.82 0.21 -12.34
CA GLY A 141 18.75 0.51 -13.42
C GLY A 141 19.82 1.48 -12.97
#